data_AF-A0A5D2NTI9-F1
#
_entry.id   AF-A0A5D2NTI9-F1
#
_cell.length_a   1.000
_cell.length_b   1.000
_cell.length_c   1.000
_cell.angle_alpha   90.00
_cell.angle_beta   90.00
_cell.angle_gamma   90.00
#
_symmetry.space_group_name_H-M   'P 1'
#
loop_
_entity.id
_entity.type
_entity.pdbx_description
1 polymer ?
#
loop_
_entity_poly.entity_id
_entity_poly.type
_entity_poly.pdbx_seq_one_letter_code
_entity_poly.pdbx_strand_id
1 'polypeptide(L)'
;MVFTCIFPCNPVFQFQRLFTRSRLQQHHSAPLLSPSNLKPSSSSSSSHHYSHTFSLIQDSAVIACLRGNSAEQAMEAARAAVNGGIAVLEIVRSTPGVFEVLQALANEYPTKAFGVGTVLTA
;
A
#
# COMPACT_ATOMS: atom_id res chain seq x y z
N MET A 1 11.49 6.12 12.37
CA MET A 1 10.47 6.25 13.42
C MET A 1 9.19 5.64 12.88
N VAL A 2 8.94 4.38 13.23
CA VAL A 2 7.69 3.70 12.91
C VAL A 2 6.67 4.16 13.93
N PHE A 3 5.61 4.84 13.49
CA PHE A 3 4.53 5.28 14.37
C PHE A 3 3.36 4.30 14.22
N THR A 4 3.20 3.41 15.18
CA THR A 4 2.08 2.48 15.21
C THR A 4 0.85 3.18 15.75
N CYS A 5 -0.13 3.43 14.89
CA CYS A 5 -1.48 3.79 15.31
C CYS A 5 -2.38 2.59 15.07
N ILE A 6 -2.92 2.02 16.16
CA ILE A 6 -4.00 1.04 16.10
C ILE A 6 -5.29 1.84 16.03
N PHE A 7 -6.02 1.73 14.91
CA PHE A 7 -7.38 2.24 14.82
C PHE A 7 -8.33 1.12 15.24
N PRO A 8 -9.03 1.24 16.38
CA PRO A 8 -10.10 0.33 16.74
C PRO A 8 -11.32 0.65 15.87
N CYS A 9 -11.29 0.22 14.61
CA CYS A 9 -12.51 0.14 13.82
C CYS A 9 -13.18 -1.20 14.17
N ASN A 10 -14.09 -1.21 15.17
CA ASN A 10 -14.81 -2.40 15.68
C ASN A 10 -13.87 -3.40 16.45
N PRO A 11 -14.29 -4.12 17.51
CA PRO A 11 -13.48 -5.14 18.20
C PRO A 11 -12.82 -6.23 17.32
N VAL A 12 -13.14 -6.25 16.04
CA VAL A 12 -12.80 -7.29 15.08
C VAL A 12 -11.50 -6.97 14.31
N PHE A 13 -11.03 -5.71 14.25
CA PHE A 13 -9.91 -5.35 13.36
C PHE A 13 -8.73 -4.69 14.08
N GLN A 14 -7.52 -5.09 13.69
CA GLN A 14 -6.27 -4.48 14.13
C GLN A 14 -5.52 -3.99 12.90
N PHE A 15 -5.49 -2.66 12.71
CA PHE A 15 -4.67 -2.00 11.72
C PHE A 15 -3.36 -1.55 12.36
N GLN A 16 -2.23 -1.98 11.81
CA GLN A 16 -0.94 -1.42 12.17
C GLN A 16 -0.53 -0.39 11.11
N ARG A 17 -0.43 0.88 11.49
CA ARG A 17 0.08 1.95 10.63
C ARG A 17 1.61 1.95 10.68
N LEU A 18 2.29 1.95 9.53
CA LEU A 18 3.74 2.13 9.43
C LEU A 18 4.03 3.43 8.68
N PHE A 19 4.60 4.44 9.34
CA PHE A 19 5.01 5.69 8.69
C PHE A 19 6.48 5.62 8.23
N THR A 20 6.73 5.94 6.95
CA THR A 20 8.09 6.18 6.43
C THR A 20 8.36 7.69 6.42
N ARG A 21 9.44 8.11 7.10
CA ARG A 21 9.69 9.49 7.55
C ARG A 21 10.34 10.40 6.49
N SER A 22 10.21 10.11 5.20
CA SER A 22 11.04 10.76 4.17
C SER A 22 10.52 12.11 3.68
N ARG A 23 9.28 12.51 4.02
CA ARG A 23 8.61 13.68 3.41
C ARG A 23 8.74 15.02 4.15
N LEU A 24 9.49 15.11 5.25
CA LEU A 24 9.65 16.37 5.99
C LEU A 24 10.91 17.19 5.63
N GLN A 25 11.79 16.70 4.75
CA GLN A 25 13.01 17.43 4.37
C GLN A 25 13.01 18.03 2.95
N GLN A 26 11.93 17.89 2.16
CA GLN A 26 11.92 18.33 0.75
C GLN A 26 11.05 19.58 0.47
N HIS A 27 10.42 20.21 1.47
CA HIS A 27 9.59 21.42 1.26
C HIS A 27 10.22 22.71 1.83
N HIS A 28 11.46 22.99 1.47
CA HIS A 28 11.95 24.37 1.42
C HIS A 28 12.38 24.67 -0.01
N SER A 29 11.78 25.72 -0.59
CA SER A 29 11.98 26.29 -1.93
C SER A 29 10.94 25.85 -2.99
N ALA A 30 9.87 26.62 -3.12
CA ALA A 30 9.19 26.80 -4.41
C ALA A 30 10.02 27.78 -5.28
N PRO A 31 9.91 27.70 -6.62
CA PRO A 31 8.95 28.58 -7.30
C PRO A 31 8.16 27.92 -8.44
N LEU A 32 7.02 28.56 -8.76
CA LEU A 32 6.14 28.34 -9.92
C LEU A 32 6.87 28.51 -11.27
N LEU A 33 6.50 27.69 -12.27
CA LEU A 33 6.26 28.05 -13.70
C LEU A 33 5.77 26.82 -14.52
N SER A 34 5.00 27.09 -15.58
CA SER A 34 4.07 26.24 -16.37
C SER A 34 4.73 25.22 -17.36
N PRO A 35 3.96 24.30 -18.00
CA PRO A 35 4.48 23.05 -18.56
C PRO A 35 4.88 23.12 -20.05
N SER A 36 6.02 22.51 -20.39
CA SER A 36 6.43 22.24 -21.78
C SER A 36 6.42 20.74 -22.09
N ASN A 37 5.82 20.43 -23.24
CA ASN A 37 5.70 19.11 -23.85
C ASN A 37 7.06 18.45 -24.05
N LEU A 38 7.30 17.29 -23.44
CA LEU A 38 8.31 16.33 -23.88
C LEU A 38 7.73 14.91 -23.78
N LYS A 39 7.57 14.29 -24.95
CA LYS A 39 7.21 12.88 -25.14
C LYS A 39 8.48 12.05 -25.10
N PRO A 40 8.61 11.04 -24.21
CA PRO A 40 9.67 10.06 -24.34
C PRO A 40 9.17 8.85 -25.13
N SER A 41 9.90 8.56 -26.20
CA SER A 41 9.85 7.34 -26.98
C SER A 41 10.36 6.14 -26.18
N SER A 42 9.59 5.05 -26.28
CA SER A 42 9.97 3.64 -26.22
C SER A 42 11.43 3.27 -25.91
N SER A 43 11.66 2.65 -24.75
CA SER A 43 12.72 1.65 -24.56
C SER A 43 12.48 0.76 -23.32
N SER A 44 12.56 -0.56 -23.53
CA SER A 44 12.69 -1.67 -22.55
C SER A 44 11.50 -2.05 -21.65
N SER A 45 10.73 -3.05 -22.08
CA SER A 45 9.52 -3.57 -21.43
C SER A 45 9.74 -4.64 -20.33
N SER A 46 10.84 -4.61 -19.57
CA SER A 46 11.07 -5.62 -18.51
C SER A 46 11.47 -5.06 -17.14
N SER A 47 11.50 -3.74 -16.95
CA SER A 47 11.99 -3.08 -15.73
C SER A 47 10.95 -2.19 -15.01
N HIS A 48 9.73 -2.04 -15.54
CA HIS A 48 8.74 -1.07 -15.06
C HIS A 48 7.94 -1.46 -13.80
N HIS A 49 7.92 -2.75 -13.42
CA HIS A 49 7.09 -3.20 -12.29
C HIS A 49 7.68 -2.82 -10.92
N TYR A 50 9.00 -2.95 -10.77
CA TYR A 50 9.71 -2.59 -9.53
C TYR A 50 9.63 -1.09 -9.24
N SER A 51 9.69 -0.27 -10.30
CA SER A 51 9.56 1.18 -10.19
C SER A 51 8.18 1.58 -9.66
N HIS A 52 7.10 0.92 -10.08
CA HIS A 52 5.75 1.34 -9.71
C HIS A 52 5.42 1.07 -8.23
N THR A 53 5.66 -0.15 -7.74
CA THR A 53 5.41 -0.48 -6.33
C THR A 53 6.31 0.32 -5.39
N PHE A 54 7.59 0.49 -5.75
CA PHE A 54 8.52 1.30 -4.98
C PHE A 54 8.08 2.77 -4.90
N SER A 55 7.69 3.37 -6.03
CA SER A 55 7.13 4.73 -6.05
C SER A 55 5.87 4.85 -5.19
N LEU A 56 4.95 3.88 -5.26
CA LEU A 56 3.77 3.87 -4.38
C LEU A 56 4.14 3.82 -2.90
N ILE A 57 5.13 3.02 -2.51
CA ILE A 57 5.60 2.95 -1.12
C ILE A 57 6.29 4.26 -0.70
N GLN A 58 7.07 4.88 -1.59
CA GLN A 58 7.78 6.13 -1.30
C GLN A 58 6.82 7.32 -1.20
N ASP A 59 5.81 7.35 -2.07
CA ASP A 59 4.78 8.39 -2.10
C ASP A 59 3.74 8.19 -0.99
N SER A 60 3.48 6.93 -0.63
CA SER A 60 2.63 6.58 0.50
C SER A 60 3.36 6.85 1.80
N ALA A 61 2.90 7.85 2.55
CA ALA A 61 3.42 8.12 3.89
C ALA A 61 3.11 6.99 4.89
N VAL A 62 2.26 6.04 4.52
CA VAL A 62 1.70 4.99 5.39
C VAL A 62 1.61 3.64 4.66
N ILE A 63 2.03 2.58 5.32
CA ILE A 63 1.63 1.20 4.97
C ILE A 63 0.69 0.71 6.06
N ALA A 64 -0.47 0.17 5.67
CA ALA A 64 -1.38 -0.48 6.60
C ALA A 64 -1.06 -1.98 6.66
N CYS A 65 -0.82 -2.54 7.83
CA CYS A 65 -0.72 -3.99 8.01
C CYS A 65 -1.99 -4.52 8.69
N LEU A 66 -2.58 -5.56 8.12
CA LEU A 66 -3.86 -6.14 8.49
C LEU A 66 -3.68 -7.61 8.88
N ARG A 67 -4.37 -8.02 9.96
CA ARG A 67 -4.58 -9.42 10.31
C ARG A 67 -6.07 -9.67 10.45
N GLY A 68 -6.59 -10.68 9.76
CA GLY A 68 -7.97 -11.16 9.89
C GLY A 68 -8.00 -12.59 10.44
N ASN A 69 -9.12 -12.97 11.04
CA ASN A 69 -9.44 -14.33 11.48
C ASN A 69 -10.15 -15.13 10.37
N SER A 70 -10.62 -14.48 9.30
CA SER A 70 -11.18 -15.10 8.10
C SER A 70 -10.86 -14.28 6.85
N ALA A 71 -11.13 -14.87 5.67
CA ALA A 71 -10.96 -14.21 4.38
C ALA A 71 -11.96 -13.05 4.19
N GLU A 72 -13.21 -13.25 4.60
CA GLU A 72 -14.29 -12.26 4.51
C GLU A 72 -13.96 -11.03 5.34
N GLN A 73 -13.56 -11.27 6.59
CA GLN A 73 -13.10 -10.22 7.50
C GLN A 73 -11.92 -9.46 6.87
N ALA A 74 -10.90 -10.17 6.39
CA ALA A 74 -9.74 -9.53 5.76
C ALA A 74 -10.14 -8.69 4.53
N MET A 75 -11.06 -9.19 3.71
CA MET A 75 -11.57 -8.48 2.53
C MET A 75 -12.32 -7.20 2.91
N GLU A 76 -13.23 -7.26 3.88
CA GLU A 76 -13.99 -6.10 4.36
C GLU A 76 -13.07 -5.00 4.90
N ALA A 77 -12.10 -5.38 5.74
CA ALA A 77 -11.13 -4.42 6.26
C ALA A 77 -10.23 -3.85 5.17
N ALA A 78 -9.76 -4.68 4.24
CA ALA A 78 -8.93 -4.22 3.12
C ALA A 78 -9.67 -3.18 2.28
N ARG A 79 -10.93 -3.44 1.92
CA ARG A 79 -11.78 -2.47 1.20
C ARG A 79 -11.99 -1.20 2.00
N ALA A 80 -12.29 -1.31 3.29
CA ALA A 80 -12.45 -0.14 4.16
C ALA A 80 -11.17 0.71 4.23
N ALA A 81 -9.99 0.08 4.31
CA ALA A 81 -8.71 0.78 4.30
C ALA A 81 -8.43 1.49 2.97
N VAL A 82 -8.65 0.80 1.84
CA VAL A 82 -8.47 1.39 0.50
C VAL A 82 -9.43 2.58 0.30
N ASN A 83 -10.69 2.44 0.69
CA ASN A 83 -11.69 3.52 0.67
C ASN A 83 -11.30 4.67 1.61
N GLY A 84 -10.64 4.37 2.72
CA GLY A 84 -10.05 5.34 3.66
C GLY A 84 -8.76 6.01 3.16
N GLY A 85 -8.33 5.74 1.93
CA GLY A 85 -7.18 6.38 1.30
C GLY A 85 -5.85 5.66 1.48
N ILE A 86 -5.83 4.43 1.99
CA ILE A 86 -4.61 3.62 2.04
C ILE A 86 -4.19 3.21 0.62
N ALA A 87 -2.97 3.56 0.24
CA ALA A 87 -2.40 3.22 -1.07
C ALA A 87 -1.62 1.90 -1.07
N VAL A 88 -1.08 1.51 0.09
CA VAL A 88 -0.26 0.31 0.28
C VAL A 88 -0.76 -0.48 1.50
N LEU A 89 -1.16 -1.72 1.28
CA LEU A 89 -1.72 -2.62 2.30
C LEU A 89 -0.96 -3.95 2.34
N GLU A 90 -0.58 -4.38 3.52
CA GLU A 90 0.01 -5.68 3.81
C GLU A 90 -1.01 -6.54 4.58
N ILE A 91 -1.22 -7.79 4.18
CA ILE A 91 -2.02 -8.76 4.95
C ILE A 91 -1.10 -9.85 5.49
N VAL A 92 -1.19 -10.16 6.77
CA VAL A 92 -0.35 -11.21 7.37
C VAL A 92 -0.70 -12.58 6.78
N ARG A 93 0.31 -13.39 6.42
CA ARG A 93 0.18 -14.74 5.86
C ARG A 93 -0.74 -15.67 6.65
N SER A 94 -0.73 -15.58 7.98
CA SER A 94 -1.56 -16.42 8.84
C SER A 94 -3.06 -16.11 8.78
N THR A 95 -3.47 -15.09 8.02
CA THR A 95 -4.88 -14.81 7.73
C THR A 95 -5.41 -15.89 6.79
N PRO A 96 -6.48 -16.62 7.15
CA PRO A 96 -7.07 -17.62 6.27
C PRO A 96 -7.49 -17.02 4.93
N GLY A 97 -7.18 -17.70 3.81
CA GLY A 97 -7.55 -17.25 2.46
C GLY A 97 -6.82 -15.99 1.97
N VAL A 98 -5.64 -15.66 2.52
CA VAL A 98 -4.91 -14.42 2.21
C VAL A 98 -4.61 -14.24 0.72
N PHE A 99 -4.31 -15.31 -0.02
CA PHE A 99 -3.92 -15.19 -1.43
C PHE A 99 -5.13 -14.91 -2.33
N GLU A 100 -6.27 -15.52 -2.04
CA GLU A 100 -7.54 -15.26 -2.70
C GLU A 100 -7.98 -13.81 -2.46
N VAL A 101 -7.81 -13.33 -1.23
CA VAL A 101 -8.07 -11.92 -0.88
C VAL A 101 -7.15 -10.99 -1.66
N LEU A 102 -5.84 -11.25 -1.69
CA LEU A 102 -4.87 -10.43 -2.42
C LEU A 102 -5.16 -10.41 -3.93
N GLN A 103 -5.49 -11.57 -4.52
CA GLN A 103 -5.83 -11.67 -5.93
C GLN A 103 -7.07 -10.86 -6.28
N ALA A 104 -8.12 -10.93 -5.46
CA ALA A 104 -9.32 -10.14 -5.65
C ALA A 104 -9.05 -8.64 -5.49
N LEU A 105 -8.28 -8.22 -4.48
CA LEU A 105 -7.91 -6.82 -4.26
C LEU A 105 -7.07 -6.25 -5.42
N ALA A 106 -6.10 -7.00 -5.93
CA ALA A 106 -5.28 -6.58 -7.06
C ALA A 106 -6.12 -6.38 -8.34
N ASN A 107 -7.15 -7.20 -8.53
CA ASN A 107 -8.11 -7.05 -9.63
C ASN A 107 -9.05 -5.86 -9.42
N GLU A 108 -9.54 -5.65 -8.19
CA GLU A 108 -10.48 -4.57 -7.84
C GLU A 108 -9.80 -3.18 -7.83
N TYR A 109 -8.52 -3.12 -7.45
CA TYR A 109 -7.77 -1.87 -7.28
C TYR A 109 -6.38 -1.91 -7.94
N PRO A 110 -6.29 -1.89 -9.29
CA PRO A 110 -5.03 -2.09 -10.02
C PRO A 110 -3.97 -0.99 -9.80
N THR A 111 -4.37 0.16 -9.23
CA THR A 111 -3.46 1.29 -8.93
C THR A 111 -2.92 1.27 -7.50
N LYS A 112 -3.30 0.27 -6.69
CA LYS A 112 -2.90 0.11 -5.30
C LYS A 112 -1.87 -1.02 -5.18
N ALA A 113 -1.09 -0.98 -4.11
CA ALA A 113 -0.13 -2.04 -3.81
C ALA A 113 -0.64 -2.93 -2.67
N PHE A 114 -0.68 -4.23 -2.92
CA PHE A 114 -1.06 -5.24 -1.94
C PHE A 114 0.08 -6.24 -1.75
N GLY A 115 0.40 -6.55 -0.49
CA GLY A 115 1.48 -7.46 -0.13
C GLY A 115 1.06 -8.45 0.96
N VAL A 116 1.88 -9.49 1.12
CA VAL A 116 1.75 -10.46 2.22
C VAL A 116 2.93 -10.33 3.18
N GLY A 117 2.64 -10.23 4.47
CA GLY A 117 3.64 -10.12 5.53
C GLY A 117 3.78 -11.38 6.36
N THR A 118 4.86 -11.48 7.13
CA THR A 118 5.15 -12.63 8.01
C THR A 118 5.18 -13.95 7.24
N VAL A 119 5.88 -13.97 6.10
CA VAL A 119 6.16 -15.19 5.33
C VAL A 119 7.37 -15.87 5.95
N LEU A 120 7.16 -17.02 6.59
CA LEU A 120 8.23 -17.77 7.27
C LEU A 120 8.77 -18.94 6.43
N THR A 121 8.09 -19.29 5.34
CA THR A 121 8.49 -20.35 4.41
C THR A 121 8.08 -19.98 2.97
N ALA A 122 9.00 -20.20 2.04
CA ALA A 122 8.83 -19.96 0.60
C ALA A 122 8.52 -21.27 -0.13
#